data_AF-A0A137QXZ2-F1
#
_entry.id   AF-A0A137QXZ2-F1
#
_cell.length_a   1.000
_cell.length_b   1.000
_cell.length_c   1.000
_cell.angle_alpha   90.00
_cell.angle_beta   90.00
_cell.angle_gamma   90.00
#
_symmetry.space_group_name_H-M   'P 1'
#
loop_
_entity.id
_entity.type
_entity.pdbx_description
1 polymer ?
#
loop_
_entity_poly.entity_id
_entity_poly.type
_entity_poly.pdbx_seq_one_letter_code
_entity_poly.pdbx_strand_id
1 'polypeptide(L)'
;MSSDRLFIPPRIGSSTFEDIVYRKNRKPFSKLRKRRGSEVKVGDHIAINVAGACNGNGKSWAQSAVGVYFGPSSRHNFSEEIDEEPHTSNRAHIRAAIIGLEKVKKLLDKDKLKTSVVVVVTHSQYAVDE
;
A
#
# COMPACT_ATOMS: atom_id res chain seq x y z
N MET A 1 6.19 -9.06 24.29
CA MET A 1 4.84 -8.49 24.06
C MET A 1 4.48 -8.75 22.61
N SER A 2 3.59 -9.72 22.36
CA SER A 2 3.10 -10.01 21.01
C SER A 2 2.20 -8.86 20.56
N SER A 3 2.49 -8.26 19.40
CA SER A 3 1.65 -7.21 18.83
C SER A 3 0.38 -7.86 18.27
N ASP A 4 -0.69 -7.87 19.07
CA ASP A 4 -2.04 -8.34 18.66
C ASP A 4 -2.69 -7.45 17.58
N ARG A 5 -1.93 -6.52 16.98
CA ARG A 5 -2.37 -5.59 15.93
C ARG A 5 -1.77 -5.90 14.56
N LEU A 6 -0.98 -6.95 14.42
CA LEU A 6 -0.65 -7.42 13.08
C LEU A 6 -1.93 -8.03 12.50
N PHE A 7 -2.53 -7.34 11.52
CA PHE A 7 -3.41 -8.01 10.58
C PHE A 7 -2.57 -9.12 9.94
N ILE A 8 -2.75 -10.35 10.41
CA ILE A 8 -2.22 -11.53 9.72
C ILE A 8 -3.16 -11.70 8.54
N PRO A 9 -2.75 -11.35 7.30
CA PRO A 9 -3.59 -11.60 6.15
C PRO A 9 -3.95 -13.09 6.17
N PRO A 10 -5.22 -13.45 5.88
CA PRO A 10 -5.59 -14.86 5.79
C PRO A 10 -4.58 -15.54 4.86
N ARG A 11 -4.10 -16.75 5.23
CA ARG A 11 -3.16 -17.51 4.40
C ARG A 11 -3.66 -17.43 2.96
N ILE A 12 -2.85 -16.81 2.11
CA ILE A 12 -3.14 -16.66 0.70
C ILE A 12 -2.98 -18.07 0.13
N GLY A 13 -4.07 -18.84 0.14
CA GLY A 13 -4.15 -20.12 -0.56
C GLY A 13 -4.20 -19.85 -2.06
N SER A 14 -5.27 -20.29 -2.73
CA SER A 14 -5.53 -19.96 -4.14
C SER A 14 -6.13 -18.57 -4.37
N SER A 15 -6.15 -17.69 -3.37
CA SER A 15 -6.76 -16.35 -3.48
C SER A 15 -5.86 -15.40 -4.25
N THR A 16 -6.42 -14.74 -5.27
CA THR A 16 -5.73 -13.71 -6.06
C THR A 16 -5.79 -12.34 -5.37
N PHE A 17 -4.99 -11.40 -5.88
CA PHE A 17 -5.05 -10.01 -5.43
C PHE A 17 -6.47 -9.43 -5.57
N GLU A 18 -7.15 -9.73 -6.68
CA GLU A 18 -8.51 -9.30 -7.02
C GLU A 18 -9.58 -9.88 -6.09
N ASP A 19 -9.30 -11.04 -5.49
CA ASP A 19 -10.17 -11.66 -4.49
C ASP A 19 -10.11 -10.92 -3.15
N ILE A 20 -8.96 -10.32 -2.83
CA ILE A 20 -8.69 -9.68 -1.54
C ILE A 20 -8.95 -8.17 -1.61
N VAL A 21 -8.60 -7.52 -2.72
CA VAL A 21 -8.70 -6.06 -2.87
C VAL A 21 -9.85 -5.70 -3.79
N TYR A 22 -10.83 -5.00 -3.22
CA TYR A 22 -11.95 -4.43 -3.94
C TYR A 22 -11.59 -3.06 -4.53
N ARG A 23 -11.75 -2.95 -5.84
CA ARG A 23 -11.62 -1.70 -6.59
C ARG A 23 -12.94 -1.44 -7.33
N LYS A 24 -13.52 -0.26 -7.17
CA LYS A 24 -14.68 0.17 -7.96
C LYS A 24 -14.47 1.60 -8.43
N ASN A 25 -14.81 1.87 -9.68
CA ASN A 25 -14.82 3.23 -10.21
C ASN A 25 -15.70 4.14 -9.34
N ARG A 26 -15.29 5.41 -9.20
CA ARG A 26 -15.93 6.43 -8.34
C ARG A 26 -15.86 6.14 -6.83
N LYS A 27 -15.15 5.11 -6.39
CA LYS A 27 -14.78 4.97 -4.97
C LYS A 27 -13.40 5.60 -4.74
N PRO A 28 -13.24 6.42 -3.68
CA PRO A 28 -11.99 7.14 -3.45
C PRO A 28 -10.84 6.22 -2.98
N PHE A 29 -11.16 5.02 -2.50
CA PHE A 29 -10.19 4.10 -1.90
C PHE A 29 -10.52 2.65 -2.29
N SER A 30 -9.46 1.85 -2.43
CA SER A 30 -9.53 0.40 -2.52
C SER A 30 -9.80 -0.15 -1.12
N LYS A 31 -10.62 -1.18 -1.03
CA LYS A 31 -11.07 -1.76 0.24
C LYS A 31 -10.71 -3.25 0.30
N LEU A 32 -10.68 -3.80 1.50
CA LEU A 32 -10.52 -5.25 1.67
C LEU A 32 -11.86 -5.98 1.50
N ARG A 33 -11.79 -7.10 0.78
CA ARG A 33 -12.80 -8.16 0.73
C ARG A 33 -12.36 -9.29 1.64
N LYS A 34 -13.30 -9.77 2.46
CA LYS A 34 -13.14 -11.00 3.23
C LYS A 34 -14.14 -12.02 2.70
N ARG A 35 -13.62 -13.19 2.32
CA ARG A 35 -14.42 -14.34 1.93
C ARG A 35 -14.55 -15.31 3.11
N ARG A 36 -15.76 -15.81 3.36
CA ARG A 36 -16.04 -16.87 4.33
C ARG A 36 -16.97 -17.88 3.67
N GLY A 37 -16.39 -18.98 3.15
CA GLY A 37 -17.13 -19.92 2.31
C GLY A 37 -17.55 -19.28 0.98
N SER A 38 -18.86 -19.28 0.69
CA SER A 38 -19.44 -18.59 -0.47
C SER A 38 -19.71 -17.09 -0.22
N GLU A 39 -19.72 -16.62 1.03
CA GLU A 39 -20.03 -15.23 1.37
C GLU A 39 -18.80 -14.32 1.14
N VAL A 40 -19.02 -13.17 0.50
CA VAL A 40 -17.99 -12.12 0.32
C VAL A 40 -18.47 -10.82 0.93
N LYS A 41 -17.72 -10.29 1.90
CA LYS A 41 -17.99 -9.02 2.55
C LYS A 41 -16.89 -8.00 2.25
N VAL A 42 -17.28 -6.79 1.84
CA VAL A 42 -16.37 -5.64 1.69
C VAL A 42 -16.39 -4.85 3.00
N GLY A 43 -15.25 -4.76 3.67
CA GLY A 43 -15.12 -4.00 4.92
C GLY A 43 -14.77 -2.52 4.70
N ASP A 44 -14.55 -1.79 5.79
CA ASP A 44 -14.06 -0.40 5.76
C ASP A 44 -12.54 -0.29 5.89
N HIS A 45 -11.84 -1.43 5.94
CA HIS A 45 -10.38 -1.49 5.86
C HIS A 45 -9.92 -1.05 4.48
N ILE A 46 -8.87 -0.23 4.46
CA ILE A 46 -8.33 0.36 3.24
C ILE A 46 -7.11 -0.42 2.81
N ALA A 47 -7.01 -0.68 1.50
CA ALA A 47 -5.81 -1.20 0.88
C ALA A 47 -5.15 -0.09 0.06
N ILE A 48 -3.86 0.12 0.27
CA ILE A 48 -3.03 0.98 -0.60
C ILE A 48 -2.00 0.11 -1.29
N ASN A 49 -1.75 0.36 -2.57
CA ASN A 49 -0.67 -0.30 -3.30
C ASN A 49 0.50 0.67 -3.36
N VAL A 50 1.68 0.21 -2.98
CA VAL A 50 2.89 1.03 -2.97
C VAL A 50 3.95 0.38 -3.85
N ALA A 51 4.72 1.21 -4.53
CA ALA A 51 5.85 0.76 -5.33
C ALA A 51 6.96 1.81 -5.26
N GLY A 52 8.19 1.34 -5.16
CA GLY A 52 9.37 2.13 -5.45
C GLY A 52 9.93 1.71 -6.80
N ALA A 53 10.66 2.61 -7.43
CA ALA A 53 11.49 2.31 -8.60
C ALA A 53 12.81 3.05 -8.44
N CYS A 54 13.89 2.46 -8.94
CA CYS A 54 15.19 3.12 -9.02
C CYS A 54 15.83 2.81 -10.37
N ASN A 55 16.00 3.83 -11.20
CA ASN A 55 16.76 3.73 -12.43
C ASN A 55 18.26 3.83 -12.09
N GLY A 56 19.06 2.92 -12.64
CA GLY A 56 20.49 2.88 -12.33
C GLY A 56 20.81 2.43 -10.89
N ASN A 57 19.96 1.59 -10.27
CA ASN A 57 20.08 1.12 -8.88
C ASN A 57 21.53 0.93 -8.38
N GLY A 58 21.92 1.73 -7.39
CA GLY A 58 23.26 1.68 -6.77
C GLY A 58 24.37 2.40 -7.54
N LYS A 59 24.05 3.18 -8.58
CA LYS A 59 24.99 4.04 -9.31
C LYS A 59 24.96 5.47 -8.77
N SER A 60 26.02 6.23 -9.01
CA SER A 60 26.13 7.64 -8.58
C SER A 60 25.14 8.59 -9.29
N TRP A 61 24.63 8.20 -10.45
CA TRP A 61 23.62 8.95 -11.21
C TRP A 61 22.22 8.35 -11.05
N ALA A 62 22.06 7.39 -10.13
CA ALA A 62 20.79 6.71 -9.94
C ALA A 62 19.69 7.69 -9.55
N GLN A 63 18.47 7.43 -10.01
CA GLN A 63 17.30 8.22 -9.68
C GLN A 63 16.21 7.28 -9.18
N SER A 64 15.58 7.64 -8.06
CA SER A 64 14.51 6.85 -7.48
C SER A 64 13.19 7.60 -7.52
N ALA A 65 12.10 6.85 -7.62
CA ALA A 65 10.75 7.37 -7.54
C ALA A 65 9.87 6.46 -6.68
N VAL A 66 8.77 7.02 -6.19
CA VAL A 66 7.78 6.32 -5.37
C VAL A 66 6.39 6.52 -5.95
N GLY A 67 5.55 5.50 -5.82
CA GLY A 67 4.15 5.52 -6.21
C GLY A 67 3.27 4.99 -5.08
N VAL A 68 2.14 5.67 -4.86
CA VAL A 68 1.08 5.23 -3.95
C VAL A 68 -0.26 5.27 -4.69
N TYR A 69 -0.89 4.12 -4.79
CA TYR A 69 -2.18 3.95 -5.43
C TYR A 69 -3.26 3.59 -4.41
N PHE A 70 -4.20 4.52 -4.23
CA PHE A 70 -5.35 4.37 -3.36
C PHE A 70 -6.52 3.69 -4.09
N GLY A 71 -6.71 3.92 -5.38
CA GLY A 71 -7.80 3.29 -6.14
C GLY A 71 -8.05 3.93 -7.50
N PRO A 72 -8.97 3.37 -8.30
CA PRO A 72 -9.27 3.89 -9.64
C PRO A 72 -9.78 5.33 -9.56
N SER A 73 -9.12 6.25 -10.28
CA SER A 73 -9.45 7.68 -10.29
C SER A 73 -9.43 8.35 -8.90
N SER A 74 -8.73 7.78 -7.92
CA SER A 74 -8.58 8.44 -6.62
C SER A 74 -7.72 9.68 -6.76
N ARG A 75 -8.24 10.83 -6.30
CA ARG A 75 -7.48 12.09 -6.20
C ARG A 75 -6.27 11.99 -5.25
N HIS A 76 -6.19 10.92 -4.47
CA HIS A 76 -5.11 10.68 -3.51
C HIS A 76 -3.99 9.82 -4.09
N ASN A 77 -4.17 9.26 -5.31
CA ASN A 77 -3.08 8.62 -6.04
C ASN A 77 -1.91 9.59 -6.20
N PHE A 78 -0.70 9.06 -6.09
CA PHE A 78 0.50 9.87 -5.97
C PHE A 78 1.69 9.16 -6.62
N SER A 79 2.54 9.95 -7.27
CA SER A 79 3.81 9.52 -7.83
C SER A 79 4.79 10.70 -7.77
N GLU A 80 6.00 10.47 -7.29
CA GLU A 80 7.02 11.52 -7.17
C GLU A 80 8.43 10.92 -7.26
N GLU A 81 9.37 11.67 -7.81
CA GLU A 81 10.80 11.39 -7.68
C GLU A 81 11.24 11.65 -6.23
N ILE A 82 12.17 10.86 -5.71
CA ILE A 82 12.75 11.09 -4.39
C ILE A 82 14.17 11.58 -4.56
N ASP A 83 14.48 12.72 -3.96
CA ASP A 83 15.80 13.38 -4.00
C ASP A 83 16.74 12.89 -2.88
N GLU A 84 16.37 11.81 -2.19
CA GLU A 84 17.07 11.32 -1.01
C GLU A 84 18.11 10.25 -1.39
N GLU A 85 19.39 10.61 -1.37
CA GLU A 85 20.51 9.68 -1.58
C GLU A 85 20.73 8.72 -0.39
N PRO A 86 21.30 7.52 -0.59
CA PRO A 86 21.65 6.91 -1.88
C PRO A 86 20.44 6.31 -2.63
N HIS A 87 20.28 6.57 -3.92
CA HIS A 87 19.17 6.03 -4.70
C HIS A 87 19.30 4.51 -4.90
N THR A 88 18.47 3.74 -4.18
CA THR A 88 18.35 2.28 -4.34
C THR A 88 16.90 1.84 -4.40
N SER A 89 16.64 0.69 -5.04
CA SER A 89 15.29 0.15 -5.16
C SER A 89 14.68 -0.16 -3.79
N ASN A 90 15.43 -0.79 -2.87
CA ASN A 90 14.94 -1.13 -1.54
C ASN A 90 14.51 0.11 -0.75
N ARG A 91 15.34 1.18 -0.77
CA ARG A 91 14.97 2.46 -0.14
C ARG A 91 13.73 3.06 -0.79
N ALA A 92 13.61 3.01 -2.12
CA ALA A 92 12.41 3.49 -2.81
C ALA A 92 11.14 2.73 -2.36
N HIS A 93 11.19 1.40 -2.24
CA HIS A 93 10.03 0.61 -1.77
C HIS A 93 9.63 0.93 -0.34
N ILE A 94 10.60 1.01 0.58
CA ILE A 94 10.35 1.39 1.97
C ILE A 94 9.79 2.82 2.04
N ARG A 95 10.37 3.75 1.29
CA ARG A 95 9.93 5.14 1.26
C ARG A 95 8.51 5.27 0.71
N ALA A 96 8.16 4.49 -0.31
CA ALA A 96 6.79 4.43 -0.83
C ALA A 96 5.79 3.95 0.25
N ALA A 97 6.15 2.95 1.05
CA ALA A 97 5.32 2.48 2.17
C ALA A 97 5.15 3.57 3.24
N ILE A 98 6.25 4.23 3.65
CA ILE A 98 6.23 5.33 4.63
C ILE A 98 5.32 6.47 4.14
N ILE A 99 5.52 6.96 2.91
CA ILE A 99 4.72 8.05 2.33
C ILE A 99 3.25 7.64 2.20
N GLY A 100 2.98 6.39 1.82
CA GLY A 100 1.63 5.86 1.77
C GLY A 100 0.93 5.91 3.12
N LEU A 101 1.59 5.44 4.17
CA LEU A 101 1.08 5.47 5.54
C LEU A 101 0.92 6.89 6.08
N GLU A 102 1.86 7.80 5.81
CA GLU A 102 1.76 9.21 6.18
C GLU A 102 0.55 9.88 5.52
N LYS A 103 0.30 9.60 4.23
CA LYS A 103 -0.89 10.10 3.54
C LYS A 103 -2.16 9.54 4.17
N VAL A 104 -2.22 8.24 4.46
CA VAL A 104 -3.38 7.66 5.15
C VAL A 104 -3.60 8.31 6.52
N LYS A 105 -2.55 8.50 7.31
CA LYS A 105 -2.62 9.19 8.60
C LYS A 105 -3.20 10.60 8.46
N LYS A 106 -2.74 11.39 7.49
CA LYS A 106 -3.30 12.72 7.20
C LYS A 106 -4.80 12.65 6.86
N LEU A 107 -5.24 11.63 6.11
CA LEU A 107 -6.66 11.44 5.78
C LEU A 107 -7.50 11.00 6.99
N LEU A 108 -6.94 10.19 7.89
CA LEU A 108 -7.58 9.83 9.16
C LEU A 108 -7.80 11.09 10.02
N ASP A 109 -6.77 11.91 10.17
CA ASP A 109 -6.77 13.08 11.06
C ASP A 109 -7.62 14.23 10.50
N LYS A 110 -7.46 14.57 9.21
CA LYS A 110 -8.08 15.76 8.59
C LYS A 110 -9.40 15.47 7.90
N ASP A 111 -9.46 14.39 7.13
CA ASP A 111 -10.62 14.05 6.29
C ASP A 111 -11.58 13.08 6.98
N LYS A 112 -11.34 12.77 8.27
CA LYS A 112 -12.15 11.87 9.12
C LYS A 112 -12.41 10.52 8.45
N LEU A 113 -11.42 10.00 7.72
CA LEU A 113 -11.50 8.69 7.11
C LEU A 113 -11.76 7.63 8.19
N LYS A 114 -12.82 6.85 8.03
CA LYS A 114 -13.19 5.82 9.02
C LYS A 114 -12.57 4.49 8.62
N THR A 115 -11.36 4.22 9.10
CA THR A 115 -10.74 2.90 9.00
C THR A 115 -9.90 2.60 10.23
N SER A 116 -9.93 1.34 10.68
CA SER A 116 -9.10 0.85 11.80
C SER A 116 -7.92 0.00 11.35
N VAL A 117 -7.89 -0.41 10.07
CA VAL A 117 -6.82 -1.24 9.49
C VAL A 117 -6.49 -0.73 8.10
N VAL A 118 -5.20 -0.57 7.88
CA VAL A 118 -4.61 -0.22 6.58
C VAL A 118 -3.76 -1.40 6.14
N VAL A 119 -4.02 -1.90 4.94
CA VAL A 119 -3.18 -2.93 4.31
C VAL A 119 -2.33 -2.27 3.26
N VAL A 120 -1.01 -2.37 3.44
CA VAL A 120 -0.03 -1.97 2.45
C VAL A 120 0.26 -3.17 1.57
N VAL A 121 -0.02 -3.04 0.28
CA VAL A 121 0.26 -4.05 -0.73
C VAL A 121 1.49 -3.62 -1.51
N THR A 122 2.50 -4.48 -1.57
CA THR A 122 3.75 -4.24 -2.28
C THR A 122 4.24 -5.55 -2.88
N HIS A 123 5.03 -5.47 -3.95
CA HIS A 123 5.73 -6.62 -4.53
C HIS A 123 7.15 -6.79 -3.94
N SER A 124 7.62 -5.84 -3.13
CA SER A 124 8.94 -5.89 -2.51
C SER A 124 8.88 -6.77 -1.26
N GLN A 125 9.34 -8.02 -1.38
CA GLN A 125 9.50 -8.93 -0.25
C GLN A 125 10.37 -8.31 0.85
N TYR A 126 11.43 -7.60 0.46
CA TYR A 126 12.29 -6.87 1.40
C TYR A 126 11.54 -5.85 2.28
N ALA A 127 10.43 -5.29 1.79
CA ALA A 127 9.64 -4.33 2.57
C ALA A 127 8.58 -5.01 3.47
N VAL A 128 8.43 -6.33 3.35
CA VAL A 128 7.45 -7.13 4.09
C VAL A 128 8.14 -7.96 5.18
N ASP A 129 9.32 -8.50 4.88
CA ASP A 129 10.01 -9.48 5.72
C ASP A 129 11.02 -8.86 6.71
N GLU A 130 11.43 -7.61 6.49
CA GLU A 130 12.35 -6.84 7.36
C GLU A 130 11.60 -5.88 8.30
#